data_AF-A0A2H9QE21-F1
#
_entry.id   AF-A0A2H9QE21-F1
#
_cell.length_a   1.000
_cell.length_b   1.000
_cell.length_c   1.000
_cell.angle_alpha   90.00
_cell.angle_beta   90.00
_cell.angle_gamma   90.00
#
_symmetry.space_group_name_H-M   'P 1'
#
loop_
_entity.id
_entity.type
_entity.pdbx_description
1 polymer ?
#
loop_
_entity_poly.entity_id
_entity_poly.type
_entity_poly.pdbx_seq_one_letter_code
_entity_poly.pdbx_strand_id
1 'polypeptide(L)'
;MITYNGDSFDLPYVKERAGKFHTRFNIGLDGSEPVIRRKGLYNATKIKGIQHFDAYQLVRILARFGIINSIKYDLETVVNSLYEIKKEKIQAKEITEIWETGKDFEKLLKYNYEDSLYTFKIAIDFLPLMVELGKITKQTLFEVNRSSASDMVEKLLINKSFKEGILFPNKPNEEEIKKRMIKSFKGGFVREPIAGLHENLAVLDFRSLHPSIMISHNVSPETLNCECCKNGKHVSPEGDWFCENKKGFLPSVQQELLEKRTELKKQLKQESNELKKTVLNSRQHALKILLNSFYGYLGYERSRWYSFESAKAVTAWSRYYIKEIARKAEENGFIVIGGDTDSAFIKIPEGKTKKD
;
A
#
# COMPACT_ATOMS: atom_id res chain seq x y z
N MET A 1 6.78 1.54 -21.78
CA MET A 1 6.50 0.15 -22.20
C MET A 1 5.73 -0.54 -21.08
N ILE A 2 4.64 -1.20 -21.41
CA ILE A 2 3.76 -1.89 -20.45
C ILE A 2 3.85 -3.39 -20.70
N THR A 3 3.92 -4.19 -19.65
CA THR A 3 3.94 -5.67 -19.70
C THR A 3 3.12 -6.24 -18.55
N TYR A 4 2.86 -7.55 -18.56
CA TYR A 4 2.33 -8.28 -17.41
C TYR A 4 3.30 -9.39 -17.02
N ASN A 5 4.05 -9.17 -15.94
CA ASN A 5 5.17 -10.01 -15.50
C ASN A 5 6.39 -10.00 -16.46
N GLY A 6 6.54 -8.94 -17.24
CA GLY A 6 7.66 -8.78 -18.17
C GLY A 6 9.01 -8.60 -17.48
N ASP A 7 9.04 -8.28 -16.18
CA ASP A 7 10.25 -8.33 -15.38
C ASP A 7 10.85 -9.73 -15.27
N SER A 8 9.99 -10.76 -15.20
CA SER A 8 10.43 -12.15 -14.91
C SER A 8 10.27 -13.09 -16.10
N PHE A 9 9.45 -12.73 -17.09
CA PHE A 9 9.16 -13.59 -18.24
C PHE A 9 9.51 -12.92 -19.58
N ASP A 10 8.70 -11.97 -20.05
CA ASP A 10 8.74 -11.48 -21.44
C ASP A 10 10.11 -10.94 -21.86
N LEU A 11 10.68 -10.01 -21.09
CA LEU A 11 11.92 -9.35 -21.47
C LEU A 11 13.15 -10.26 -21.30
N PRO A 12 13.28 -11.06 -20.21
CA PRO A 12 14.28 -12.12 -20.15
C PRO A 12 14.18 -13.11 -21.31
N TYR A 13 12.97 -13.56 -21.65
CA TYR A 13 12.74 -14.54 -22.70
C TYR A 13 13.14 -13.99 -24.07
N VAL A 14 12.66 -12.79 -24.44
CA VAL A 14 13.00 -12.17 -25.72
C VAL A 14 14.50 -11.91 -25.83
N LYS A 15 15.16 -11.48 -24.74
CA LYS A 15 16.61 -11.30 -24.70
C LYS A 15 17.36 -12.61 -24.95
N GLU A 16 16.94 -13.71 -24.32
CA GLU A 16 17.54 -15.03 -24.53
C GLU A 16 17.35 -15.50 -25.97
N ARG A 17 16.14 -15.33 -26.53
CA ARG A 17 15.84 -15.69 -27.92
C ARG A 17 16.66 -14.89 -28.92
N ALA A 18 16.81 -13.58 -28.73
CA ALA A 18 17.66 -12.74 -29.57
C ALA A 18 19.11 -13.27 -29.62
N GLY A 19 19.65 -13.65 -28.47
CA GLY A 19 20.98 -14.27 -28.36
C GLY A 19 21.12 -15.56 -29.17
N LYS A 20 20.09 -16.43 -29.17
CA LYS A 20 20.08 -17.67 -29.99
C LYS A 20 20.10 -17.41 -31.49
N PHE A 21 19.58 -16.27 -31.93
CA PHE A 21 19.61 -15.84 -33.33
C PHE A 21 20.80 -14.92 -33.65
N HIS A 22 21.78 -14.81 -32.75
CA HIS A 22 22.93 -13.90 -32.90
C HIS A 22 22.54 -12.44 -33.16
N THR A 23 21.40 -12.01 -32.60
CA THR A 23 20.91 -10.64 -32.65
C THR A 23 20.93 -10.00 -31.26
N ARG A 24 20.93 -8.66 -31.19
CA ARG A 24 20.86 -7.93 -29.93
C ARG A 24 19.47 -7.39 -29.67
N PHE A 25 19.03 -7.42 -28.41
CA PHE A 25 17.72 -6.88 -28.03
C PHE A 25 17.82 -5.39 -27.63
N ASN A 26 18.21 -4.54 -28.59
CA ASN A 26 18.56 -3.12 -28.37
C ASN A 26 17.31 -2.21 -28.38
N ILE A 27 16.49 -2.28 -27.33
CA ILE A 27 15.25 -1.49 -27.24
C ILE A 27 15.37 -0.22 -26.38
N GLY A 28 16.54 0.04 -25.77
CA GLY A 28 16.81 1.31 -25.10
C GLY A 28 16.86 2.47 -26.09
N LEU A 29 16.47 3.67 -25.66
CA LEU A 29 16.52 4.86 -26.53
C LEU A 29 17.96 5.23 -26.96
N ASP A 30 18.97 4.76 -26.23
CA ASP A 30 20.39 4.89 -26.56
C ASP A 30 20.94 3.64 -27.27
N GLY A 31 20.08 2.75 -27.74
CA GLY A 31 20.47 1.48 -28.36
C GLY A 31 20.96 0.41 -27.37
N SER A 32 20.85 0.64 -26.05
CA SER A 32 21.24 -0.37 -25.07
C SER A 32 20.21 -1.49 -24.93
N GLU A 33 20.68 -2.67 -24.52
CA GLU A 33 19.81 -3.78 -24.14
C GLU A 33 19.14 -3.55 -22.78
N PRO A 34 17.97 -4.16 -22.51
CA PRO A 34 17.39 -4.21 -21.19
C PRO A 34 18.35 -4.81 -20.17
N VAL A 35 18.41 -4.16 -19.01
CA VAL A 35 19.22 -4.58 -17.86
C VAL A 35 18.31 -5.24 -16.84
N ILE A 36 18.43 -6.55 -16.72
CA ILE A 36 17.70 -7.36 -15.73
C ILE A 36 18.49 -7.35 -14.43
N ARG A 37 17.86 -6.95 -13.33
CA ARG A 37 18.45 -6.95 -11.99
C ARG A 37 17.55 -7.65 -11.01
N ARG A 38 18.15 -8.37 -10.05
CA ARG A 38 17.42 -8.90 -8.91
C ARG A 38 17.09 -7.76 -7.94
N LYS A 39 15.82 -7.62 -7.57
CA LYS A 39 15.31 -6.68 -6.57
C LYS A 39 14.52 -7.46 -5.50
N GLY A 40 15.23 -7.83 -4.43
CA GLY A 40 14.69 -8.72 -3.39
C GLY A 40 14.43 -10.13 -3.95
N LEU A 41 13.20 -10.61 -3.84
CA LEU A 41 12.78 -11.92 -4.34
C LEU A 41 12.42 -11.93 -5.83
N TYR A 42 12.35 -10.77 -6.49
CA TYR A 42 11.85 -10.64 -7.86
C TYR A 42 12.91 -10.04 -8.78
N ASN A 43 12.75 -10.25 -10.08
CA ASN A 43 13.50 -9.53 -11.08
C ASN A 43 12.89 -8.16 -11.34
N ALA A 44 13.70 -7.25 -11.86
CA ALA A 44 13.31 -5.94 -12.32
C ALA A 44 14.10 -5.63 -13.59
N THR A 45 13.41 -5.36 -14.69
CA THR A 45 14.03 -5.12 -15.99
C THR A 45 13.97 -3.65 -16.33
N LYS A 46 15.13 -2.99 -16.32
CA LYS A 46 15.27 -1.57 -16.64
C LYS A 46 15.62 -1.40 -18.12
N ILE A 47 14.95 -0.46 -18.77
CA ILE A 47 15.23 -0.07 -20.16
C ILE A 47 15.66 1.40 -20.13
N LYS A 48 16.81 1.71 -20.72
CA LYS A 48 17.34 3.07 -20.65
C LYS A 48 16.51 4.01 -21.52
N GLY A 49 16.12 5.15 -20.95
CA GLY A 49 15.23 6.12 -21.59
C GLY A 49 13.74 5.74 -21.59
N ILE A 50 13.36 4.52 -21.21
CA ILE A 50 11.96 4.06 -21.24
C ILE A 50 11.49 3.66 -19.85
N GLN A 51 10.34 4.19 -19.42
CA GLN A 51 9.68 3.70 -18.21
C GLN A 51 9.04 2.34 -18.51
N HIS A 52 9.64 1.27 -18.01
CA HIS A 52 9.04 -0.06 -18.00
C HIS A 52 8.07 -0.18 -16.82
N PHE A 53 6.79 -0.27 -17.13
CA PHE A 53 5.70 -0.39 -16.18
C PHE A 53 5.12 -1.79 -16.23
N ASP A 54 5.41 -2.59 -15.20
CA ASP A 54 4.96 -3.98 -15.14
C ASP A 54 3.62 -4.03 -14.37
N ALA A 55 2.55 -4.38 -15.08
CA ALA A 55 1.20 -4.47 -14.55
C ALA A 55 1.08 -5.57 -13.48
N TYR A 56 1.90 -6.62 -13.52
CA TYR A 56 1.94 -7.63 -12.48
C TYR A 56 2.44 -7.04 -11.15
N GLN A 57 3.49 -6.20 -11.20
CA GLN A 57 3.97 -5.52 -10.00
C GLN A 57 2.94 -4.51 -9.46
N LEU A 58 2.21 -3.83 -10.36
CA LEU A 58 1.08 -2.98 -10.00
C LEU A 58 0.01 -3.78 -9.26
N VAL A 59 -0.47 -4.89 -9.81
CA VAL A 59 -1.51 -5.74 -9.18
C VAL A 59 -1.10 -6.15 -7.77
N ARG A 60 0.16 -6.53 -7.58
CA ARG A 60 0.69 -6.88 -6.25
C ARG A 60 0.69 -5.71 -5.27
N ILE A 61 0.99 -4.51 -5.76
CA ILE A 61 0.89 -3.28 -4.97
C ILE A 61 -0.58 -3.02 -4.60
N LEU A 62 -1.50 -3.12 -5.56
CA LEU A 62 -2.94 -2.92 -5.34
C LEU A 62 -3.50 -3.94 -4.33
N ALA A 63 -3.09 -5.20 -4.42
CA ALA A 63 -3.50 -6.23 -3.48
C ALA A 63 -2.99 -5.96 -2.05
N ARG A 64 -1.74 -5.51 -1.89
CA ARG A 64 -1.20 -5.11 -0.58
C ARG A 64 -1.93 -3.91 0.02
N PHE A 65 -2.50 -3.05 -0.81
CA PHE A 65 -3.30 -1.90 -0.36
C PHE A 65 -4.79 -2.24 -0.18
N GLY A 66 -5.17 -3.51 -0.35
CA GLY A 66 -6.56 -3.96 -0.21
C GLY A 66 -7.50 -3.44 -1.30
N ILE A 67 -6.95 -3.03 -2.46
CA ILE A 67 -7.74 -2.58 -3.61
C ILE A 67 -8.22 -3.80 -4.42
N ILE A 68 -7.40 -4.84 -4.49
CA ILE A 68 -7.72 -6.11 -5.15
C ILE A 68 -7.67 -7.22 -4.10
N ASN A 69 -8.78 -7.93 -3.92
CA ASN A 69 -8.89 -9.07 -3.01
C ASN A 69 -8.83 -10.37 -3.81
N SER A 70 -7.63 -10.69 -4.33
CA SER A 70 -7.39 -11.95 -5.05
C SER A 70 -6.20 -12.71 -4.47
N ILE A 71 -6.36 -14.03 -4.37
CA ILE A 71 -5.31 -14.98 -3.96
C ILE A 71 -4.35 -15.27 -5.12
N LYS A 72 -4.87 -15.27 -6.36
CA LYS A 72 -4.08 -15.52 -7.57
C LYS A 72 -3.94 -14.25 -8.41
N TYR A 73 -2.76 -14.08 -8.99
CA TYR A 73 -2.42 -12.92 -9.82
C TYR A 73 -2.10 -13.33 -11.27
N ASP A 74 -2.69 -14.43 -11.77
CA ASP A 74 -2.76 -14.63 -13.21
C ASP A 74 -3.71 -13.60 -13.85
N LEU A 75 -3.44 -13.27 -15.11
CA LEU A 75 -4.15 -12.18 -15.80
C LEU A 75 -5.65 -12.44 -15.86
N GLU A 76 -6.07 -13.69 -16.07
CA GLU A 76 -7.49 -14.05 -16.13
C GLU A 76 -8.22 -13.75 -14.82
N THR A 77 -7.65 -14.19 -13.69
CA THR A 77 -8.23 -13.94 -12.36
C THR A 77 -8.30 -12.43 -12.06
N VAL A 78 -7.26 -11.68 -12.41
CA VAL A 78 -7.20 -10.23 -12.17
C VAL A 78 -8.22 -9.48 -13.02
N VAL A 79 -8.35 -9.83 -14.31
CA VAL A 79 -9.34 -9.22 -15.21
C VAL A 79 -10.75 -9.47 -14.73
N ASN A 80 -11.06 -10.71 -14.33
CA ASN A 80 -12.37 -11.03 -13.77
C ASN A 80 -12.63 -10.27 -12.46
N SER A 81 -11.64 -10.19 -11.56
CA SER A 81 -11.78 -9.49 -10.29
C SER A 81 -11.95 -7.97 -10.44
N LEU A 82 -11.35 -7.35 -11.45
CA LEU A 82 -11.37 -5.89 -11.64
C LEU A 82 -12.55 -5.43 -12.50
N TYR A 83 -12.96 -6.25 -13.46
CA TYR A 83 -13.88 -5.84 -14.52
C TYR A 83 -15.08 -6.76 -14.71
N GLU A 84 -15.19 -7.84 -13.95
CA GLU A 84 -16.22 -8.88 -14.09
C GLU A 84 -16.25 -9.51 -15.50
N ILE A 85 -15.10 -9.50 -16.18
CA ILE A 85 -14.92 -10.07 -17.51
C ILE A 85 -14.27 -11.45 -17.39
N LYS A 86 -14.95 -12.46 -17.93
CA LYS A 86 -14.40 -13.82 -18.04
C LYS A 86 -13.48 -13.91 -19.27
N LYS A 87 -12.18 -13.91 -19.03
CA LYS A 87 -11.15 -14.18 -20.05
C LYS A 87 -10.91 -15.69 -20.19
N GLU A 88 -10.86 -16.21 -21.42
CA GLU A 88 -10.52 -17.61 -21.67
C GLU A 88 -9.03 -17.86 -21.46
N LYS A 89 -8.70 -18.98 -20.81
CA LYS A 89 -7.33 -19.44 -20.57
C LYS A 89 -7.00 -20.59 -21.49
N ILE A 90 -5.95 -20.42 -22.30
CA ILE A 90 -5.37 -21.50 -23.11
C ILE A 90 -4.18 -22.07 -22.34
N GLN A 91 -4.12 -23.40 -22.22
CA GLN A 91 -3.00 -24.05 -21.53
C GLN A 91 -1.77 -24.14 -22.43
N ALA A 92 -0.57 -24.16 -21.85
CA ALA A 92 0.68 -24.22 -22.62
C ALA A 92 0.74 -25.39 -23.62
N LYS A 93 0.20 -26.56 -23.25
CA LYS A 93 0.12 -27.74 -24.15
C LYS A 93 -0.76 -27.47 -25.38
N GLU A 94 -1.90 -26.82 -25.18
CA GLU A 94 -2.83 -26.47 -26.25
C GLU A 94 -2.22 -25.40 -27.18
N ILE A 95 -1.45 -24.45 -26.63
CA ILE A 95 -0.69 -23.49 -27.47
C ILE A 95 0.28 -24.22 -28.40
N THR A 96 1.04 -25.20 -27.89
CA THR A 96 1.96 -26.00 -28.71
C THR A 96 1.22 -26.77 -29.80
N GLU A 97 0.09 -27.39 -29.46
CA GLU A 97 -0.73 -28.16 -30.41
C GLU A 97 -1.30 -27.27 -31.53
N ILE A 98 -1.87 -26.10 -31.19
CA ILE A 98 -2.35 -25.12 -32.16
C ILE A 98 -1.21 -24.66 -33.08
N TRP A 99 -0.02 -24.40 -32.52
CA TRP A 99 1.14 -23.95 -33.29
C TRP A 99 1.68 -25.00 -34.25
N GLU A 100 1.77 -26.27 -33.82
CA GLU A 100 2.29 -27.37 -34.64
C GLU A 100 1.29 -27.81 -35.71
N THR A 101 0.00 -27.83 -35.40
CA THR A 101 -1.04 -28.31 -36.33
C THR A 101 -1.60 -27.22 -37.23
N GLY A 102 -1.49 -25.95 -36.83
CA GLY A 102 -2.11 -24.80 -37.50
C GLY A 102 -3.64 -24.74 -37.36
N LYS A 103 -4.25 -25.66 -36.61
CA LYS A 103 -5.71 -25.69 -36.38
C LYS A 103 -6.09 -24.71 -35.27
N ASP A 104 -7.26 -24.08 -35.39
CA ASP A 104 -7.79 -23.11 -34.42
C ASP A 104 -6.87 -21.91 -34.13
N PHE A 105 -6.04 -21.52 -35.10
CA PHE A 105 -5.08 -20.42 -34.93
C PHE A 105 -5.74 -19.09 -34.57
N GLU A 106 -6.98 -18.84 -35.03
CA GLU A 106 -7.80 -17.68 -34.65
C GLU A 106 -8.02 -17.58 -33.13
N LYS A 107 -8.18 -18.73 -32.46
CA LYS A 107 -8.32 -18.80 -31.00
C LYS A 107 -7.07 -18.28 -30.31
N LEU A 108 -5.89 -18.70 -30.78
CA LEU A 108 -4.60 -18.26 -30.24
C LEU A 108 -4.36 -16.76 -30.50
N LEU A 109 -4.72 -16.26 -31.68
CA LEU A 109 -4.64 -14.83 -32.01
C LEU A 109 -5.53 -13.99 -31.07
N LYS A 110 -6.78 -14.41 -30.87
CA LYS A 110 -7.70 -13.74 -29.94
C LYS A 110 -7.15 -13.75 -28.51
N TYR A 111 -6.64 -14.89 -28.04
CA TYR A 111 -6.04 -15.01 -26.71
C TYR A 111 -4.88 -14.02 -26.50
N ASN A 112 -3.95 -13.93 -27.47
CA ASN A 112 -2.81 -13.03 -27.39
C ASN A 112 -3.21 -11.53 -27.48
N TYR A 113 -4.21 -11.22 -28.33
CA TYR A 113 -4.79 -9.88 -28.40
C TYR A 113 -5.41 -9.47 -27.05
N GLU A 114 -6.20 -10.35 -26.43
CA GLU A 114 -6.81 -10.11 -25.13
C GLU A 114 -5.76 -9.94 -24.02
N ASP A 115 -4.67 -10.72 -24.02
CA ASP A 115 -3.56 -10.55 -23.07
C ASP A 115 -2.98 -9.13 -23.15
N SER A 116 -2.73 -8.65 -24.37
CA SER A 116 -2.19 -7.30 -24.61
C SER A 116 -3.20 -6.21 -24.23
N LEU A 117 -4.47 -6.37 -24.63
CA LEU A 117 -5.56 -5.43 -24.35
C LEU A 117 -5.77 -5.24 -22.85
N TYR A 118 -5.91 -6.33 -22.10
CA TYR A 118 -6.18 -6.25 -20.68
C TYR A 118 -4.96 -5.84 -19.87
N THR A 119 -3.76 -6.24 -20.29
CA THR A 119 -2.51 -5.70 -19.72
C THR A 119 -2.43 -4.19 -19.85
N PHE A 120 -2.76 -3.66 -21.03
CA PHE A 120 -2.82 -2.22 -21.27
C PHE A 120 -3.91 -1.54 -20.43
N LYS A 121 -5.12 -2.11 -20.42
CA LYS A 121 -6.27 -1.58 -19.66
C LYS A 121 -5.96 -1.44 -18.17
N ILE A 122 -5.46 -2.51 -17.53
CA ILE A 122 -5.06 -2.51 -16.12
C ILE A 122 -4.01 -1.42 -15.87
N ALA A 123 -3.00 -1.35 -16.73
CA ALA A 123 -1.94 -0.38 -16.54
C ALA A 123 -2.45 1.06 -16.62
N ILE A 124 -3.29 1.40 -17.60
CA ILE A 124 -3.82 2.76 -17.79
C ILE A 124 -4.80 3.15 -16.69
N ASP A 125 -5.68 2.24 -16.25
CA ASP A 125 -6.68 2.54 -15.22
C ASP A 125 -6.02 2.95 -13.89
N PHE A 126 -4.87 2.36 -13.55
CA PHE A 126 -4.14 2.67 -12.31
C PHE A 126 -2.89 3.53 -12.50
N LEU A 127 -2.54 3.89 -13.73
CA LEU A 127 -1.40 4.78 -14.02
C LEU A 127 -1.51 6.12 -13.27
N PRO A 128 -2.68 6.80 -13.20
CA PRO A 128 -2.81 8.06 -12.46
C PRO A 128 -2.42 7.92 -10.98
N LEU A 129 -2.81 6.81 -10.32
CA LEU A 129 -2.43 6.53 -8.94
C LEU A 129 -0.91 6.40 -8.78
N MET A 130 -0.27 5.62 -9.66
CA MET A 130 1.17 5.38 -9.60
C MET A 130 1.98 6.66 -9.90
N VAL A 131 1.50 7.48 -10.83
CA VAL A 131 2.08 8.80 -11.11
C VAL A 131 1.97 9.72 -9.90
N GLU A 132 0.83 9.77 -9.22
CA GLU A 132 0.68 10.60 -8.02
C GLU A 132 1.54 10.11 -6.85
N LEU A 133 1.67 8.79 -6.65
CA LEU A 133 2.62 8.23 -5.69
C LEU A 133 4.06 8.65 -6.02
N GLY A 134 4.49 8.50 -7.28
CA GLY A 134 5.84 8.92 -7.72
C GLY A 134 6.09 10.42 -7.55
N LYS A 135 5.09 11.28 -7.78
CA LYS A 135 5.18 12.73 -7.56
C LYS A 135 5.37 13.10 -6.09
N ILE A 136 4.69 12.40 -5.19
CA ILE A 136 4.76 12.66 -3.74
C ILE A 136 6.09 12.14 -3.18
N THR A 137 6.50 10.93 -3.57
CA THR A 137 7.72 10.29 -3.06
C THR A 137 9.00 10.69 -3.81
N LYS A 138 8.87 11.45 -4.90
CA LYS A 138 9.96 11.85 -5.80
C LYS A 138 10.71 10.66 -6.41
N GLN A 139 9.93 9.67 -6.83
CA GLN A 139 10.41 8.47 -7.52
C GLN A 139 9.91 8.44 -8.95
N THR A 140 10.71 7.83 -9.84
CA THR A 140 10.28 7.55 -11.21
C THR A 140 9.17 6.50 -11.22
N LEU A 141 8.42 6.43 -12.33
CA LEU A 141 7.36 5.43 -12.49
C LEU A 141 7.91 4.00 -12.37
N PHE A 142 9.10 3.74 -12.93
CA PHE A 142 9.80 2.47 -12.81
C PHE A 142 10.08 2.07 -11.35
N GLU A 143 10.52 3.03 -10.52
CA GLU A 143 10.86 2.80 -9.12
C GLU A 143 9.63 2.55 -8.27
N VAL A 144 8.63 3.44 -8.35
CA VAL A 144 7.40 3.35 -7.53
C VAL A 144 6.58 2.10 -7.85
N ASN A 145 6.55 1.65 -9.12
CA ASN A 145 5.93 0.39 -9.54
C ASN A 145 6.59 -0.85 -8.91
N ARG A 146 7.77 -0.70 -8.30
CA ARG A 146 8.53 -1.78 -7.66
C ARG A 146 8.92 -1.46 -6.22
N SER A 147 8.29 -0.46 -5.60
CA SER A 147 8.58 -0.05 -4.22
C SER A 147 7.59 -0.69 -3.25
N SER A 148 8.06 -0.96 -2.03
CA SER A 148 7.16 -1.25 -0.91
C SER A 148 6.57 0.05 -0.37
N ALA A 149 5.47 -0.06 0.38
CA ALA A 149 4.89 1.07 1.09
C ALA A 149 5.92 1.75 2.02
N SER A 150 6.72 0.96 2.74
CA SER A 150 7.81 1.44 3.60
C SER A 150 8.89 2.19 2.82
N ASP A 151 9.26 1.74 1.62
CA ASP A 151 10.22 2.46 0.76
C ASP A 151 9.64 3.81 0.28
N MET A 152 8.35 3.84 -0.07
CA MET A 152 7.66 5.08 -0.44
C MET A 152 7.65 6.10 0.71
N VAL A 153 7.35 5.66 1.94
CA VAL A 153 7.41 6.52 3.14
C VAL A 153 8.84 7.00 3.39
N GLU A 154 9.85 6.12 3.30
CA GLU A 154 11.26 6.50 3.46
C GLU A 154 11.65 7.63 2.49
N LYS A 155 11.31 7.51 1.20
CA LYS A 155 11.65 8.54 0.20
C LYS A 155 10.93 9.85 0.45
N LEU A 156 9.67 9.79 0.86
CA LEU A 156 8.92 10.97 1.28
C LEU A 156 9.61 11.69 2.45
N LEU A 157 9.98 10.95 3.51
CA LEU A 157 10.62 11.50 4.70
C LEU A 157 12.00 12.08 4.41
N ILE A 158 12.81 11.41 3.58
CA ILE A 158 14.10 11.94 3.12
C ILE A 158 13.90 13.27 2.38
N ASN A 159 12.92 13.35 1.47
CA ASN A 159 12.65 14.58 0.74
C ASN A 159 12.22 15.72 1.67
N LYS A 160 11.37 15.42 2.65
CA LYS A 160 10.91 16.39 3.65
C LYS A 160 12.05 16.87 4.54
N SER A 161 12.85 15.95 5.05
CA SER A 161 14.02 16.26 5.88
C SER A 161 14.99 17.19 5.15
N PHE A 162 15.28 16.92 3.87
CA PHE A 162 16.14 17.77 3.06
C PHE A 162 15.58 19.19 2.90
N LYS A 163 14.27 19.33 2.65
CA LYS A 163 13.61 20.64 2.53
C LYS A 163 13.59 21.43 3.83
N GLU A 164 13.50 20.75 4.95
CA GLU A 164 13.42 21.36 6.29
C GLU A 164 14.80 21.54 6.95
N GLY A 165 15.89 21.15 6.27
CA GLY A 165 17.25 21.22 6.83
C GLY A 165 17.49 20.26 8.01
N ILE A 166 16.72 19.18 8.08
CA ILE A 166 16.80 18.17 9.14
C ILE A 166 17.74 17.04 8.71
N LEU A 167 18.74 16.73 9.55
CA LEU A 167 19.55 15.54 9.38
C LEU A 167 18.74 14.31 9.75
N PHE A 168 18.65 13.34 8.83
CA PHE A 168 17.93 12.09 9.06
C PHE A 168 18.85 10.93 9.47
N PRO A 169 18.35 9.91 10.18
CA PRO A 169 19.17 8.79 10.65
C PRO A 169 19.77 7.94 9.52
N ASN A 170 20.87 7.26 9.83
CA ASN A 170 21.44 6.25 8.93
C ASN A 170 20.55 5.01 8.84
N LYS A 171 20.71 4.23 7.76
CA LYS A 171 20.14 2.88 7.73
C LYS A 171 20.86 2.01 8.75
N PRO A 172 20.16 1.07 9.41
CA PRO A 172 20.80 0.11 10.28
C PRO A 172 21.73 -0.80 9.48
N ASN A 173 22.81 -1.25 10.13
CA ASN A 173 23.64 -2.34 9.61
C ASN A 173 22.97 -3.71 9.90
N GLU A 174 23.54 -4.80 9.37
CA GLU A 174 22.95 -6.13 9.54
C GLU A 174 22.86 -6.59 11.00
N GLU A 175 23.80 -6.19 11.85
CA GLU A 175 23.77 -6.52 13.28
C GLU A 175 22.58 -5.82 13.98
N GLU A 176 22.39 -4.54 13.70
CA GLU A 176 21.29 -3.75 14.23
C GLU A 176 19.94 -4.26 13.72
N ILE A 177 19.84 -4.66 12.44
CA ILE A 177 18.62 -5.29 11.90
C ILE A 177 18.27 -6.56 12.68
N LYS A 178 19.25 -7.42 12.96
CA LYS A 178 19.04 -8.65 13.75
C LYS A 178 18.54 -8.32 15.16
N LYS A 179 19.11 -7.32 15.83
CA LYS A 179 18.66 -6.87 17.16
C LYS A 179 17.20 -6.38 17.13
N ARG A 180 16.83 -5.62 16.10
CA ARG A 180 15.47 -5.11 15.91
C ARG A 180 14.45 -6.23 15.65
N MET A 181 14.82 -7.26 14.88
CA MET A 181 13.97 -8.41 14.56
C MET A 181 13.65 -9.32 15.76
N ILE A 182 14.48 -9.31 16.81
CA ILE A 182 14.24 -10.11 18.01
C ILE A 182 13.13 -9.49 18.88
N LYS A 183 12.91 -8.17 18.76
CA LYS A 183 11.89 -7.48 19.54
C LYS A 183 10.51 -7.73 18.93
N SER A 184 9.55 -8.10 19.76
CA SER A 184 8.14 -8.17 19.39
C SER A 184 7.29 -7.44 20.41
N PHE A 185 6.16 -6.89 19.96
CA PHE A 185 5.17 -6.26 20.83
C PHE A 185 3.78 -6.74 20.46
N LYS A 186 2.82 -6.54 21.37
CA LYS A 186 1.44 -6.93 21.16
C LYS A 186 0.84 -6.16 19.97
N GLY A 187 0.24 -6.89 19.03
CA GLY A 187 -0.38 -6.31 17.83
C GLY A 187 -1.74 -5.62 18.10
N GLY A 188 -2.53 -5.48 17.04
CA GLY A 188 -3.90 -4.97 17.10
C GLY A 188 -4.79 -5.79 18.04
N PHE A 189 -5.90 -5.19 18.48
CA PHE A 189 -6.89 -5.91 19.27
C PHE A 189 -7.93 -6.51 18.32
N VAL A 190 -8.10 -7.83 18.41
CA VAL A 190 -9.20 -8.55 17.76
C VAL A 190 -10.13 -9.03 18.86
N ARG A 191 -11.41 -8.67 18.78
CA ARG A 191 -12.43 -9.20 19.67
C ARG A 191 -13.02 -10.44 19.02
N GLU A 192 -13.00 -11.55 19.74
CA GLU A 192 -13.58 -12.80 19.26
C GLU A 192 -15.04 -12.58 18.83
N PRO A 193 -15.41 -12.99 17.61
CA PRO A 193 -16.75 -12.78 17.12
C PRO A 193 -17.73 -13.70 17.87
N ILE A 194 -18.90 -13.16 18.22
CA ILE A 194 -20.01 -13.97 18.73
C ILE A 194 -20.52 -14.83 17.57
N ALA A 195 -20.39 -16.15 17.69
CA ALA A 195 -20.81 -17.08 16.66
C ALA A 195 -22.33 -17.02 16.43
N GLY A 196 -22.75 -17.18 15.17
CA GLY A 196 -24.16 -17.21 14.77
C GLY A 196 -24.45 -16.32 13.56
N LEU A 197 -25.66 -16.45 13.02
CA LEU A 197 -26.18 -15.52 12.02
C LEU A 197 -26.65 -14.26 12.73
N HIS A 198 -26.11 -13.11 12.34
CA HIS A 198 -26.49 -11.81 12.89
C HIS A 198 -27.07 -10.93 11.80
N GLU A 199 -28.15 -10.25 12.15
CA GLU A 199 -28.83 -9.26 11.31
C GLU A 199 -28.74 -7.87 11.99
N ASN A 200 -29.04 -6.82 11.23
CA ASN A 200 -29.04 -5.43 11.72
C ASN A 200 -27.69 -5.00 12.32
N LEU A 201 -26.62 -5.23 11.57
CA LEU A 201 -25.26 -4.85 11.96
C LEU A 201 -24.90 -3.44 11.48
N ALA A 202 -24.19 -2.71 12.32
CA ALA A 202 -23.43 -1.53 11.93
C ALA A 202 -21.93 -1.77 12.17
N VAL A 203 -21.12 -1.17 11.30
CA VAL A 203 -19.65 -1.19 11.40
C VAL A 203 -19.19 0.21 11.78
N LEU A 204 -18.58 0.31 12.96
CA LEU A 204 -17.91 1.53 13.41
C LEU A 204 -16.44 1.41 13.09
N ASP A 205 -15.95 2.23 12.15
CA ASP A 205 -14.55 2.19 11.69
C ASP A 205 -13.87 3.55 11.93
N PHE A 206 -12.67 3.51 12.49
CA PHE A 206 -11.87 4.71 12.68
C PHE A 206 -11.34 5.23 11.35
N ARG A 207 -11.46 6.54 11.13
CA ARG A 207 -10.85 7.18 9.96
C ARG A 207 -9.34 7.25 10.12
N SER A 208 -8.61 6.28 9.57
CA SER A 208 -7.14 6.24 9.64
C SER A 208 -6.66 6.28 11.10
N LEU A 209 -6.97 5.23 11.87
CA LEU A 209 -6.67 5.14 13.31
C LEU A 209 -5.21 5.44 13.63
N HIS A 210 -4.26 4.68 13.07
CA HIS A 210 -2.85 4.83 13.40
C HIS A 210 -2.28 6.21 13.07
N PRO A 211 -2.50 6.80 11.87
CA PRO A 211 -2.10 8.19 11.61
C PRO A 211 -2.72 9.18 12.60
N SER A 212 -4.00 9.01 12.95
CA SER A 212 -4.67 9.88 13.91
C SER A 212 -4.05 9.80 15.30
N ILE A 213 -3.68 8.60 15.76
CA ILE A 213 -2.95 8.38 17.02
C ILE A 213 -1.59 9.06 16.97
N MET A 214 -0.82 8.83 15.90
CA MET A 214 0.52 9.39 15.75
C MET A 214 0.51 10.91 15.77
N ILE A 215 -0.46 11.54 15.08
CA ILE A 215 -0.66 12.98 15.08
C ILE A 215 -1.10 13.46 16.48
N SER A 216 -2.15 12.87 17.04
CA SER A 216 -2.79 13.37 18.27
C SER A 216 -1.90 13.26 19.49
N HIS A 217 -1.08 12.21 19.58
CA HIS A 217 -0.14 11.97 20.68
C HIS A 217 1.29 12.34 20.33
N ASN A 218 1.50 13.05 19.22
CA ASN A 218 2.81 13.54 18.79
C ASN A 218 3.91 12.45 18.73
N VAL A 219 3.55 11.26 18.20
CA VAL A 219 4.42 10.09 18.18
C VAL A 219 5.51 10.22 17.12
N SER A 220 6.75 10.37 17.58
CA SER A 220 7.94 10.39 16.73
C SER A 220 9.16 9.93 17.55
N PRO A 221 10.20 9.31 16.93
CA PRO A 221 11.38 8.87 17.66
C PRO A 221 12.06 9.97 18.48
N GLU A 222 12.08 11.20 17.97
CA GLU A 222 12.72 12.36 18.62
C GLU A 222 11.86 13.08 19.66
N THR A 223 10.58 12.71 19.78
CA THR A 223 9.68 13.22 20.84
C THR A 223 9.52 12.21 21.99
N LEU A 224 9.93 10.96 21.78
CA LEU A 224 9.86 9.86 22.74
C LEU A 224 10.71 10.14 23.99
N ASN A 225 10.15 9.81 25.15
CA ASN A 225 10.80 9.82 26.46
C ASN A 225 11.54 11.13 26.79
N CYS A 226 11.00 12.27 26.34
CA CYS A 226 11.61 13.57 26.60
C CYS A 226 11.62 13.91 28.10
N GLU A 227 12.66 14.59 28.57
CA GLU A 227 12.83 14.89 30.01
C GLU A 227 11.72 15.78 30.58
N CYS A 228 11.16 16.66 29.74
CA CYS A 228 10.20 17.69 30.19
C CYS A 228 8.75 17.20 30.36
N CYS A 229 8.35 16.02 29.85
CA CYS A 229 6.93 15.62 29.78
C CYS A 229 6.64 14.22 30.36
N LYS A 230 7.45 13.71 31.30
CA LYS A 230 7.32 12.34 31.82
C LYS A 230 5.92 11.98 32.37
N ASN A 231 5.25 12.94 33.00
CA ASN A 231 3.89 12.79 33.54
C ASN A 231 2.88 13.64 32.75
N GLY A 232 3.12 13.80 31.45
CA GLY A 232 2.29 14.58 30.55
C GLY A 232 0.98 13.88 30.17
N LYS A 233 0.26 14.49 29.24
CA LYS A 233 -0.96 13.97 28.59
C LYS A 233 -0.65 12.90 27.54
N HIS A 234 0.50 12.99 26.87
CA HIS A 234 0.87 12.05 25.81
C HIS A 234 1.61 10.82 26.35
N VAL A 235 1.03 10.16 27.36
CA VAL A 235 1.54 8.91 27.93
C VAL A 235 0.73 7.75 27.36
N SER A 236 1.42 6.80 26.75
CA SER A 236 0.79 5.61 26.19
C SER A 236 0.30 4.67 27.29
N PRO A 237 -0.69 3.80 27.00
CA PRO A 237 -1.16 2.81 27.98
C PRO A 237 -0.09 1.85 28.52
N GLU A 238 1.06 1.75 27.84
CA GLU A 238 2.20 0.92 28.26
C GLU A 238 3.39 1.74 28.80
N GLY A 239 3.18 3.03 29.06
CA GLY A 239 4.09 3.87 29.83
C GLY A 239 5.11 4.70 29.04
N ASP A 240 5.26 4.51 27.73
CA ASP A 240 6.09 5.41 26.90
C ASP A 240 5.39 6.76 26.74
N TRP A 241 6.14 7.87 26.81
CA TRP A 241 5.57 9.22 26.71
C TRP A 241 6.22 10.04 25.59
N PHE A 242 5.49 11.05 25.09
CA PHE A 242 5.93 11.89 23.98
C PHE A 242 5.85 13.37 24.35
N CYS A 243 6.75 14.17 23.79
CA CYS A 243 6.84 15.59 24.08
C CYS A 243 5.56 16.35 23.74
N GLU A 244 5.15 17.28 24.60
CA GLU A 244 4.03 18.21 24.37
C GLU A 244 4.50 19.57 23.86
N ASN A 245 5.73 19.94 24.18
CA ASN A 245 6.27 21.27 23.90
C ASN A 245 6.90 21.39 22.50
N LYS A 246 7.35 20.26 21.93
CA LYS A 246 8.00 20.21 20.62
C LYS A 246 7.21 19.29 19.69
N LYS A 247 6.76 19.83 18.56
CA LYS A 247 6.11 19.04 17.51
C LYS A 247 7.12 18.08 16.87
N GLY A 248 6.75 16.81 16.78
CA GLY A 248 7.54 15.78 16.12
C GLY A 248 7.47 15.89 14.60
N PHE A 249 8.52 15.42 13.95
CA PHE A 249 8.72 15.38 12.51
C PHE A 249 7.76 14.40 11.82
N LEU A 250 7.58 13.17 12.32
CA LEU A 250 6.63 12.24 11.69
C LEU A 250 5.18 12.74 11.80
N PRO A 251 4.70 13.20 12.99
CA PRO A 251 3.38 13.82 13.13
C PRO A 251 3.19 15.06 12.25
N SER A 252 4.22 15.93 12.12
CA SER A 252 4.11 17.13 11.28
C SER A 252 3.92 16.78 9.80
N VAL A 253 4.70 15.82 9.28
CA VAL A 253 4.56 15.35 7.89
C VAL A 253 3.19 14.69 7.69
N GLN A 254 2.74 13.84 8.61
CA GLN A 254 1.43 13.20 8.49
C GLN A 254 0.27 14.21 8.53
N GLN A 255 0.35 15.22 9.38
CA GLN A 255 -0.64 16.29 9.48
C GLN A 255 -0.81 17.00 8.12
N GLU A 256 0.29 17.37 7.47
CA GLU A 256 0.26 18.01 6.14
C GLU A 256 -0.41 17.11 5.09
N LEU A 257 -0.06 15.82 5.06
CA LEU A 257 -0.67 14.86 4.12
C LEU A 257 -2.17 14.68 4.38
N LEU A 258 -2.58 14.66 5.65
CA LEU A 258 -3.97 14.48 6.06
C LEU A 258 -4.82 15.71 5.71
N GLU A 259 -4.32 16.91 5.97
CA GLU A 259 -4.94 18.17 5.58
C GLU A 259 -5.11 18.24 4.06
N LYS A 260 -4.04 17.94 3.32
CA LYS A 260 -4.09 17.92 1.85
C LYS A 260 -5.11 16.90 1.33
N ARG A 261 -5.16 15.72 1.94
CA ARG A 261 -6.14 14.68 1.58
C ARG A 261 -7.57 15.13 1.85
N THR A 262 -7.80 15.80 2.98
CA THR A 262 -9.13 16.32 3.36
C THR A 262 -9.62 17.34 2.35
N GLU A 263 -8.76 18.26 1.94
CA GLU A 263 -9.06 19.25 0.92
C GLU A 263 -9.37 18.59 -0.45
N LEU A 264 -8.56 17.63 -0.87
CA LEU A 264 -8.80 16.90 -2.12
C LEU A 264 -10.14 16.13 -2.10
N LYS A 265 -10.52 15.56 -0.96
CA LYS A 265 -11.83 14.90 -0.82
C LYS A 265 -12.99 15.90 -0.89
N LYS A 266 -12.80 17.14 -0.43
CA LYS A 266 -13.80 18.21 -0.57
C LYS A 266 -13.97 18.60 -2.04
N GLN A 267 -12.85 18.82 -2.74
CA GLN A 267 -12.85 19.12 -4.17
C GLN A 267 -13.49 18.00 -4.99
N LEU A 268 -13.17 16.74 -4.69
CA LEU A 268 -13.73 15.57 -5.39
C LEU A 268 -15.26 15.51 -5.30
N LYS A 269 -15.86 15.92 -4.19
CA LYS A 269 -17.32 15.94 -4.02
C LYS A 269 -18.02 17.03 -4.85
N GLN A 270 -17.29 18.09 -5.19
CA GLN A 270 -17.80 19.26 -5.91
C GLN A 270 -17.50 19.20 -7.41
N GLU A 271 -16.54 18.38 -7.81
CA GLU A 271 -16.14 18.22 -9.19
C GLU A 271 -17.19 17.43 -9.98
N SER A 272 -17.50 17.88 -11.19
CA SER A 272 -18.45 17.24 -12.11
C SER A 272 -17.74 16.56 -13.28
N ASN A 273 -16.55 17.05 -13.67
CA ASN A 273 -15.80 16.49 -14.78
C ASN A 273 -15.15 15.15 -14.40
N GLU A 274 -15.49 14.09 -15.12
CA GLU A 274 -15.03 12.72 -14.81
C GLU A 274 -13.51 12.56 -14.88
N LEU A 275 -12.83 13.19 -15.84
CA LEU A 275 -11.36 13.12 -15.93
C LEU A 275 -10.71 13.76 -14.69
N LYS A 276 -11.21 14.93 -14.26
CA LYS A 276 -10.72 15.59 -13.05
C LYS A 276 -11.05 14.79 -11.79
N LYS A 277 -12.24 14.17 -11.71
CA LYS A 277 -12.59 13.27 -10.60
C LYS A 277 -11.59 12.12 -10.49
N THR A 278 -11.24 11.47 -11.60
CA THR A 278 -10.23 10.40 -11.61
C THR A 278 -8.91 10.88 -11.04
N VAL A 279 -8.41 12.04 -11.48
CA VAL A 279 -7.16 12.61 -10.97
C VAL A 279 -7.24 12.96 -9.48
N LEU A 280 -8.33 13.62 -9.04
CA LEU A 280 -8.54 13.96 -7.63
C LEU A 280 -8.65 12.71 -6.75
N ASN A 281 -9.34 11.67 -7.24
CA ASN A 281 -9.46 10.40 -6.56
C ASN A 281 -8.10 9.69 -6.44
N SER A 282 -7.31 9.65 -7.50
CA SER A 282 -5.95 9.10 -7.47
C SER A 282 -5.05 9.84 -6.49
N ARG A 283 -5.13 11.18 -6.43
CA ARG A 283 -4.36 12.00 -5.47
C ARG A 283 -4.74 11.70 -4.02
N GLN A 284 -6.03 11.72 -3.68
CA GLN A 284 -6.44 11.44 -2.30
C GLN A 284 -6.11 10.00 -1.90
N HIS A 285 -6.16 9.06 -2.85
CA HIS A 285 -5.87 7.66 -2.61
C HIS A 285 -4.37 7.42 -2.40
N ALA A 286 -3.50 8.07 -3.18
CA ALA A 286 -2.05 8.05 -2.96
C ALA A 286 -1.69 8.55 -1.54
N LEU A 287 -2.33 9.63 -1.09
CA LEU A 287 -2.14 10.14 0.28
C LEU A 287 -2.65 9.16 1.33
N LYS A 288 -3.81 8.50 1.10
CA LYS A 288 -4.33 7.45 2.00
C LYS A 288 -3.32 6.32 2.17
N ILE A 289 -2.77 5.82 1.06
CA ILE A 289 -1.77 4.75 1.06
C ILE A 289 -0.56 5.15 1.90
N LEU A 290 0.01 6.34 1.64
CA LEU A 290 1.19 6.80 2.36
C LEU A 290 0.90 6.96 3.86
N LEU A 291 -0.18 7.66 4.22
CA LEU A 291 -0.60 7.84 5.62
C LEU A 291 -0.69 6.51 6.37
N ASN A 292 -1.43 5.54 5.82
CA ASN A 292 -1.60 4.23 6.45
C ASN A 292 -0.29 3.42 6.54
N SER A 293 0.71 3.75 5.71
CA SER A 293 2.01 3.07 5.68
C SER A 293 3.00 3.56 6.73
N PHE A 294 2.79 4.73 7.34
CA PHE A 294 3.72 5.28 8.33
C PHE A 294 3.87 4.38 9.57
N TYR A 295 2.77 3.82 10.08
CA TYR A 295 2.81 2.93 11.23
C TYR A 295 3.68 1.70 10.94
N GLY A 296 3.43 1.02 9.83
CA GLY A 296 4.22 -0.13 9.41
C GLY A 296 5.70 0.23 9.16
N TYR A 297 5.96 1.44 8.67
CA TYR A 297 7.31 1.95 8.47
C TYR A 297 8.05 2.25 9.78
N LEU A 298 7.35 2.81 10.79
CA LEU A 298 7.91 3.11 12.12
C LEU A 298 8.39 1.85 12.85
N GLY A 299 7.66 0.74 12.69
CA GLY A 299 8.04 -0.58 13.21
C GLY A 299 8.96 -1.40 12.30
N TYR A 300 9.24 -0.94 11.07
CA TYR A 300 10.04 -1.70 10.11
C TYR A 300 11.52 -1.70 10.46
N GLU A 301 12.11 -2.87 10.69
CA GLU A 301 13.45 -3.03 11.26
C GLU A 301 14.55 -2.39 10.42
N ARG A 302 14.33 -2.25 9.10
CA ARG A 302 15.28 -1.63 8.17
C ARG A 302 15.04 -0.14 7.92
N SER A 303 14.05 0.48 8.57
CA SER A 303 13.75 1.90 8.40
C SER A 303 14.76 2.79 9.14
N ARG A 304 14.95 4.02 8.63
CA ARG A 304 15.81 5.04 9.25
C ARG A 304 15.15 5.62 10.51
N TRP A 305 13.86 5.94 10.45
CA TRP A 305 13.07 6.40 11.61
C TRP A 305 12.45 5.24 12.39
N TYR A 306 13.15 4.11 12.50
CA TYR A 306 12.70 2.99 13.31
C TYR A 306 12.57 3.41 14.77
N SER A 307 11.44 3.09 15.40
CA SER A 307 11.29 3.17 16.86
C SER A 307 10.31 2.10 17.33
N PHE A 308 10.84 1.12 18.05
CA PHE A 308 10.09 0.02 18.63
C PHE A 308 9.05 0.55 19.63
N GLU A 309 9.48 1.45 20.51
CA GLU A 309 8.69 2.05 21.57
C GLU A 309 7.55 2.89 20.98
N SER A 310 7.82 3.65 19.91
CA SER A 310 6.78 4.40 19.20
C SER A 310 5.75 3.48 18.53
N ALA A 311 6.19 2.41 17.87
CA ALA A 311 5.27 1.44 17.25
C ALA A 311 4.42 0.70 18.30
N LYS A 312 5.05 0.32 19.43
CA LYS A 312 4.38 -0.27 20.59
C LYS A 312 3.36 0.70 21.19
N ALA A 313 3.70 1.97 21.39
CA ALA A 313 2.80 3.00 21.90
C ALA A 313 1.58 3.21 20.97
N VAL A 314 1.79 3.28 19.65
CA VAL A 314 0.70 3.43 18.67
C VAL A 314 -0.28 2.26 18.77
N THR A 315 0.22 1.02 18.86
CA THR A 315 -0.67 -0.13 19.03
C THR A 315 -1.33 -0.18 20.39
N ALA A 316 -0.65 0.23 21.46
CA ALA A 316 -1.26 0.34 22.78
C ALA A 316 -2.46 1.30 22.78
N TRP A 317 -2.30 2.50 22.20
CA TRP A 317 -3.42 3.43 22.02
C TRP A 317 -4.51 2.88 21.10
N SER A 318 -4.13 2.20 20.01
CA SER A 318 -5.10 1.56 19.11
C SER A 318 -6.00 0.59 19.89
N ARG A 319 -5.39 -0.30 20.70
CA ARG A 319 -6.11 -1.24 21.57
C ARG A 319 -6.96 -0.53 22.61
N TYR A 320 -6.47 0.56 23.19
CA TYR A 320 -7.21 1.34 24.17
C TYR A 320 -8.48 1.94 23.55
N TYR A 321 -8.34 2.63 22.41
CA TYR A 321 -9.47 3.31 21.77
C TYR A 321 -10.54 2.35 21.25
N ILE A 322 -10.16 1.20 20.68
CA ILE A 322 -11.15 0.24 20.20
C ILE A 322 -11.92 -0.43 21.35
N LYS A 323 -11.25 -0.72 22.48
CA LYS A 323 -11.91 -1.22 23.68
C LYS A 323 -12.84 -0.18 24.29
N GLU A 324 -12.43 1.08 24.28
CA GLU A 324 -13.24 2.18 24.79
C GLU A 324 -14.50 2.41 23.95
N ILE A 325 -14.41 2.29 22.62
CA ILE A 325 -15.60 2.31 21.74
C ILE A 325 -16.51 1.12 22.05
N ALA A 326 -15.96 -0.09 22.17
CA ALA A 326 -16.77 -1.27 22.48
C ALA A 326 -17.51 -1.12 23.81
N ARG A 327 -16.82 -0.66 24.86
CA ARG A 327 -17.40 -0.37 26.18
C ARG A 327 -18.53 0.65 26.08
N LYS A 328 -18.30 1.78 25.39
CA LYS A 328 -19.33 2.81 25.20
C LYS A 328 -20.53 2.31 24.40
N ALA A 329 -20.31 1.48 23.39
CA ALA A 329 -21.40 0.88 22.62
C ALA A 329 -22.27 -0.02 23.53
N GLU A 330 -21.64 -0.88 24.34
CA GLU A 330 -22.31 -1.75 25.30
C GLU A 330 -23.08 -0.95 26.37
N GLU A 331 -22.49 0.11 26.92
CA GLU A 331 -23.14 0.99 27.90
C GLU A 331 -24.36 1.71 27.34
N ASN A 332 -24.36 2.01 26.05
CA ASN A 332 -25.51 2.57 25.39
C ASN A 332 -26.55 1.50 25.02
N GLY A 333 -26.30 0.21 25.26
CA GLY A 333 -27.23 -0.88 24.98
C GLY A 333 -27.08 -1.50 23.59
N PHE A 334 -26.00 -1.23 22.87
CA PHE A 334 -25.65 -1.99 21.66
C PHE A 334 -24.94 -3.29 22.04
N ILE A 335 -24.94 -4.27 21.13
CA ILE A 335 -24.22 -5.54 21.34
C ILE A 335 -23.00 -5.55 20.43
N VAL A 336 -21.80 -5.57 21.00
CA VAL A 336 -20.56 -5.70 20.21
C VAL A 336 -20.36 -7.15 19.83
N ILE A 337 -20.59 -7.45 18.55
CA ILE A 337 -20.51 -8.80 17.98
C ILE A 337 -19.06 -9.20 17.71
N GLY A 338 -18.18 -8.25 17.40
CA GLY A 338 -16.78 -8.52 17.13
C GLY A 338 -16.01 -7.23 16.89
N GLY A 339 -14.72 -7.35 16.59
CA GLY A 339 -13.88 -6.21 16.24
C GLY A 339 -12.54 -6.64 15.67
N ASP A 340 -12.04 -5.86 14.71
CA ASP A 340 -10.75 -6.06 14.09
C ASP A 340 -9.99 -4.73 14.07
N THR A 341 -9.01 -4.62 14.97
CA THR A 341 -7.98 -3.57 15.06
C THR A 341 -8.48 -2.13 15.15
N ASP A 342 -9.06 -1.60 14.07
CA ASP A 342 -9.61 -0.26 13.89
C ASP A 342 -11.13 -0.22 13.69
N SER A 343 -11.79 -1.39 13.65
CA SER A 343 -13.23 -1.51 13.46
C SER A 343 -13.94 -2.33 14.54
N ALA A 344 -15.16 -1.92 14.88
CA ALA A 344 -16.07 -2.64 15.78
C ALA A 344 -17.37 -2.99 15.04
N PHE A 345 -17.77 -4.25 15.14
CA PHE A 345 -19.02 -4.76 14.59
C PHE A 345 -20.07 -4.75 15.71
N ILE A 346 -21.11 -3.95 15.55
CA ILE A 346 -22.17 -3.79 16.55
C ILE A 346 -23.50 -4.24 15.97
N LYS A 347 -24.28 -4.98 16.75
CA LYS A 347 -25.67 -5.28 16.46
C LYS A 347 -26.55 -4.20 17.06
N ILE A 348 -27.45 -3.68 16.22
CA ILE A 348 -28.45 -2.70 16.60
C ILE A 348 -29.66 -3.47 17.16
N PRO A 349 -29.99 -3.32 18.45
CA PRO A 349 -31.19 -3.95 19.03
C PRO A 349 -32.48 -3.39 18.44
N GLU A 350 -33.58 -4.13 18.60
CA GLU A 350 -34.91 -3.64 18.29
C GLU A 350 -35.24 -2.38 19.10
N GLY A 351 -35.82 -1.38 18.44
CA GLY A 351 -36.13 -0.08 19.04
C GLY A 351 -35.02 0.98 18.90
N LYS A 352 -33.83 0.62 18.41
CA LYS A 352 -32.78 1.59 18.06
C LYS A 352 -32.71 1.86 16.56
N THR A 353 -32.32 3.08 16.23
CA THR A 353 -32.21 3.59 14.86
C THR A 353 -30.76 3.87 14.48
N LYS A 354 -30.52 4.20 13.21
CA LYS A 354 -29.21 4.68 12.73
C LYS A 354 -28.75 6.00 13.40
N LYS A 355 -29.66 6.75 14.03
CA LYS A 355 -29.34 8.02 14.70
C LYS A 355 -28.78 7.82 16.11
N ASP A 356 -29.15 6.71 16.76
CA ASP A 356 -28.67 6.29 18.08
C ASP A 356 -27.27 5.68 17.95
#